data_AF-A0A3M6XUC1-F1
#
_entry.id   AF-A0A3M6XUC1-F1
#
_cell.length_a   1.000
_cell.length_b   1.000
_cell.length_c   1.000
_cell.angle_alpha   90.00
_cell.angle_beta   90.00
_cell.angle_gamma   90.00
#
_symmetry.space_group_name_H-M   'P 1'
#
loop_
_entity.id
_entity.type
_entity.pdbx_description
1 polymer ?
#
loop_
_entity_poly.entity_id
_entity_poly.type
_entity_poly.pdbx_seq_one_letter_code
_entity_poly.pdbx_strand_id
1 'polypeptide(L)'
;MSWQAYVDQSLVGTGNLDKAAIFNNEGNSVWAATQGFTVSPQEMQEVVTAYKDPGTDGVKQVQSTGLHIAGDRFVVLKADERSIYGKK
;
A
#
# COMPACT_ATOMS: atom_id res chain seq x y z
N MET A 1 15.06 -4.75 -16.36
CA MET A 1 13.80 -3.99 -16.25
C MET A 1 13.87 -3.14 -14.99
N SER A 2 13.46 -1.87 -15.05
CA SER A 2 13.49 -0.95 -13.90
C SER A 2 12.21 -1.05 -13.06
N TRP A 3 12.26 -0.64 -11.79
CA TRP A 3 11.06 -0.53 -10.94
C TRP A 3 9.99 0.38 -11.54
N GLN A 4 10.40 1.47 -12.19
CA GLN A 4 9.48 2.39 -12.85
C GLN A 4 8.72 1.72 -14.00
N ALA A 5 9.37 0.84 -14.77
CA ALA A 5 8.69 0.12 -15.86
C ALA A 5 7.57 -0.80 -15.33
N TYR A 6 7.73 -1.41 -14.14
CA TYR A 6 6.65 -2.19 -13.52
C TYR A 6 5.45 -1.33 -13.15
N VAL A 7 5.68 -0.13 -12.61
CA VAL A 7 4.58 0.80 -12.29
C VAL A 7 3.89 1.28 -13.56
N ASP A 8 4.65 1.76 -14.54
CA ASP A 8 4.08 2.43 -15.71
C ASP A 8 3.46 1.45 -16.71
N GLN A 9 4.08 0.29 -16.94
CA GLN A 9 3.65 -0.65 -17.99
C GLN A 9 2.85 -1.83 -17.42
N SER A 10 3.36 -2.46 -16.36
CA SER A 10 2.73 -3.68 -15.81
C SER A 10 1.54 -3.41 -14.90
N LEU A 11 1.46 -2.21 -14.28
CA LEU A 11 0.37 -1.83 -13.39
C LEU A 11 -0.56 -0.81 -14.06
N VAL A 12 -0.13 0.45 -14.18
CA VAL A 12 -0.96 1.54 -14.71
C VAL A 12 -1.26 1.34 -16.20
N GLY A 13 -0.28 0.87 -16.97
CA GLY A 13 -0.41 0.60 -18.41
C GLY A 13 -1.45 -0.46 -18.77
N THR A 14 -1.96 -1.22 -17.80
CA THR A 14 -3.08 -2.16 -18.02
C THR A 14 -4.43 -1.47 -18.24
N GLY A 15 -4.56 -0.20 -17.84
CA GLY A 15 -5.81 0.55 -17.88
C GLY A 15 -6.81 0.22 -16.74
N ASN A 16 -6.45 -0.68 -15.82
CA ASN A 16 -7.32 -1.05 -14.68
C ASN A 16 -6.91 -0.39 -13.35
N LEU A 17 -5.78 0.34 -13.34
CA LEU A 17 -5.24 1.01 -12.16
C LEU A 17 -4.89 2.45 -12.52
N ASP A 18 -5.44 3.42 -11.79
CA ASP A 18 -5.16 4.85 -12.04
C ASP A 18 -3.77 5.26 -11.53
N LYS A 19 -3.33 4.66 -10.40
CA LYS A 19 -2.07 4.98 -9.70
C LYS A 19 -1.49 3.75 -9.03
N ALA A 20 -0.17 3.67 -8.94
CA ALA A 20 0.54 2.63 -8.21
C ALA A 20 1.87 3.12 -7.63
N ALA A 21 2.35 2.45 -6.60
CA ALA A 21 3.68 2.66 -6.03
C ALA A 21 4.30 1.33 -5.59
N ILE A 22 5.63 1.26 -5.63
CA ILE A 22 6.46 0.16 -5.13
C ILE A 22 7.46 0.77 -4.15
N PHE A 23 7.48 0.29 -2.92
CA PHE A 23 8.40 0.69 -1.86
C PHE A 23 8.91 -0.53 -1.10
N ASN A 24 10.01 -0.37 -0.37
CA ASN A 24 10.64 -1.47 0.35
C ASN A 24 9.84 -1.93 1.57
N ASN A 25 10.12 -3.16 2.02
CA ASN A 25 9.46 -3.77 3.18
C ASN A 25 9.86 -3.14 4.53
N GLU A 26 10.83 -2.22 4.53
CA GLU A 26 11.18 -1.41 5.70
C GLU A 26 10.34 -0.15 5.79
N GLY A 27 9.62 0.23 4.72
CA GLY A 27 8.73 1.40 4.69
C GLY A 27 9.46 2.74 4.74
N ASN A 28 10.67 2.80 4.18
CA ASN A 28 11.53 4.00 4.23
C ASN A 28 12.00 4.48 2.85
N SER A 29 11.77 3.71 1.78
CA SER A 29 12.26 4.01 0.44
C SER A 29 11.25 3.63 -0.63
N VAL A 30 10.84 4.61 -1.44
CA VAL A 30 10.04 4.42 -2.65
C VAL A 30 10.98 4.08 -3.81
N TRP A 31 10.74 2.94 -4.46
CA TRP A 31 11.51 2.49 -5.62
C TRP A 31 10.90 2.96 -6.95
N ALA A 32 9.57 3.09 -6.99
CA ALA A 32 8.84 3.65 -8.11
C ALA A 32 7.44 4.08 -7.69
N ALA A 33 6.90 5.10 -8.35
CA ALA A 33 5.51 5.52 -8.17
C ALA A 33 5.00 6.22 -9.43
N THR A 34 3.68 6.25 -9.59
CA THR A 34 3.03 7.10 -10.58
C THR A 34 3.33 8.57 -10.28
N GLN A 35 3.54 9.39 -11.31
CA GLN A 35 3.79 10.81 -11.13
C GLN A 35 2.66 11.49 -10.33
N GLY A 36 3.03 12.21 -9.27
CA GLY A 36 2.08 12.87 -8.36
C GLY A 36 1.37 11.94 -7.36
N PHE A 37 1.71 10.65 -7.33
CA PHE A 37 1.25 9.71 -6.30
C PHE A 37 2.32 9.54 -5.21
N THR A 38 2.20 10.35 -4.16
CA THR A 38 3.18 10.36 -3.06
C THR A 38 2.62 9.60 -1.86
N VAL A 39 3.28 8.51 -1.49
CA VAL A 39 3.04 7.81 -0.21
C VAL A 39 4.09 8.30 0.79
N SER A 40 3.63 8.91 1.88
CA SER A 40 4.53 9.46 2.90
C SER A 40 5.28 8.36 3.66
N PRO A 41 6.43 8.68 4.29
CA PRO A 41 7.13 7.72 5.15
C PRO A 41 6.25 7.13 6.26
N GLN A 42 5.38 7.94 6.86
CA GLN A 42 4.44 7.51 7.89
C GLN A 42 3.45 6.49 7.37
N GLU A 43 2.87 6.73 6.19
CA GLU A 43 1.93 5.81 5.52
C GLU A 43 2.63 4.51 5.09
N MET A 44 3.89 4.58 4.61
CA MET A 44 4.66 3.38 4.29
C MET A 44 4.91 2.53 5.55
N GLN A 45 5.24 3.16 6.68
CA GLN A 45 5.39 2.45 7.96
C GLN A 45 4.08 1.83 8.44
N GLU A 46 2.95 2.50 8.22
CA GLU A 46 1.62 1.97 8.53
C GLU A 46 1.36 0.68 7.74
N VAL A 47 1.65 0.66 6.43
CA VAL A 47 1.53 -0.53 5.58
C VAL A 47 2.42 -1.66 6.08
N VAL A 48 3.70 -1.38 6.36
CA VAL A 48 4.65 -2.40 6.84
C VAL A 48 4.23 -2.95 8.20
N THR A 49 3.77 -2.10 9.10
CA THR A 49 3.27 -2.51 10.41
C THR A 49 2.03 -3.39 10.28
N ALA A 50 1.11 -3.04 9.38
CA ALA A 50 -0.10 -3.83 9.14
C ALA A 50 0.21 -5.25 8.63
N TYR A 51 1.26 -5.43 7.81
CA TYR A 51 1.72 -6.76 7.41
C TYR A 51 2.35 -7.54 8.58
N LYS A 52 3.10 -6.87 9.46
CA LYS A 52 3.77 -7.48 10.62
C LYS A 52 2.84 -7.75 11.80
N ASP A 53 1.68 -7.10 11.85
CA ASP A 53 0.70 -7.26 12.92
C ASP A 53 0.16 -8.70 12.93
N PRO A 54 0.40 -9.51 13.98
CA PRO A 54 -0.15 -10.86 14.06
C PRO A 54 -1.69 -10.87 14.18
N GLY A 55 -2.30 -9.73 14.52
CA GLY A 55 -3.71 -9.61 14.84
C GLY A 55 -4.07 -10.24 16.18
N THR A 56 -5.32 -10.05 16.58
CA THR A 56 -5.94 -10.71 17.73
C THR A 56 -7.30 -11.22 17.30
N ASP A 57 -7.60 -12.49 17.55
CA ASP A 57 -8.84 -13.16 17.11
C ASP A 57 -9.14 -13.02 15.61
N GLY A 58 -8.09 -13.03 14.78
CA GLY A 58 -8.20 -12.93 13.33
C GLY A 58 -8.43 -11.50 12.82
N VAL A 59 -8.36 -10.49 13.68
CA VAL A 59 -8.50 -9.08 13.32
C VAL A 59 -7.17 -8.34 13.54
N LYS A 60 -6.66 -7.71 12.48
CA LYS A 60 -5.49 -6.81 12.52
C LYS A 60 -5.92 -5.39 12.90
N GLN A 61 -5.07 -4.65 13.58
CA GLN A 61 -5.31 -3.27 14.02
C GLN A 61 -5.68 -2.34 12.85
N VAL A 62 -5.07 -2.55 11.69
CA VAL A 62 -5.36 -1.78 10.46
C VAL A 62 -6.84 -1.87 10.04
N GLN A 63 -7.53 -2.96 10.41
CA GLN A 63 -8.97 -3.11 10.14
C GLN A 63 -9.84 -2.19 10.99
N SER A 64 -9.37 -1.80 12.17
CA SER A 64 -10.06 -0.87 13.07
C SER A 64 -9.68 0.59 12.77
N THR A 65 -8.41 0.87 12.51
CA THR A 65 -7.92 2.24 12.26
C THR A 65 -8.23 2.72 10.84
N GLY A 66 -8.33 1.80 9.88
CA GLY A 66 -8.24 2.12 8.46
C GLY A 66 -6.78 2.20 8.00
N LEU A 67 -6.61 2.24 6.69
CA LEU A 67 -5.31 2.33 6.02
C LEU A 67 -5.17 3.70 5.33
N HIS A 68 -4.06 4.40 5.57
CA HIS A 68 -3.79 5.69 4.92
C HIS A 68 -2.81 5.55 3.76
N ILE A 69 -3.18 6.08 2.59
CA ILE A 69 -2.34 6.10 1.39
C ILE A 69 -2.53 7.44 0.68
N ALA A 70 -1.44 8.19 0.51
CA ALA A 70 -1.43 9.47 -0.21
C ALA A 70 -2.44 10.50 0.32
N GLY A 71 -2.58 10.58 1.64
CA GLY A 71 -3.48 11.51 2.34
C GLY A 71 -4.92 11.03 2.50
N ASP A 72 -5.28 9.90 1.87
CA ASP A 72 -6.62 9.34 1.92
C ASP A 72 -6.70 8.16 2.89
N ARG A 73 -7.78 8.12 3.69
CA ARG A 73 -8.11 6.98 4.55
C ARG A 73 -9.04 6.01 3.83
N PHE A 74 -8.67 4.73 3.85
CA PHE A 74 -9.44 3.62 3.29
C PHE A 74 -9.95 2.71 4.41
N VAL A 75 -11.21 2.29 4.31
CA VAL A 75 -11.79 1.24 5.16
C VAL A 75 -11.25 -0.11 4.68
N VAL A 76 -10.62 -0.86 5.58
CA VAL A 76 -10.00 -2.13 5.23
C VAL A 76 -11.04 -3.24 5.20
N LEU A 77 -11.14 -3.92 4.06
CA LEU A 77 -12.06 -5.05 3.83
C LEU A 77 -11.40 -6.40 4.09
N LYS A 78 -10.08 -6.47 3.92
CA LYS A 78 -9.27 -7.69 4.08
C LYS A 78 -7.87 -7.31 4.51
N ALA A 79 -7.30 -8.06 5.45
CA ALA A 79 -5.91 -7.94 5.84
C ALA A 79 -5.38 -9.33 6.23
N ASP A 80 -4.50 -9.90 5.41
CA ASP A 80 -3.82 -11.16 5.66
C ASP A 80 -2.29 -11.02 5.47
N GLU A 81 -1.56 -12.12 5.48
CA GLU A 81 -0.09 -12.13 5.38
C GLU A 81 0.46 -11.55 4.06
N ARG A 82 -0.34 -11.58 2.98
CA ARG A 82 0.10 -11.17 1.64
C ARG A 82 -0.71 -10.01 1.07
N SER A 83 -1.91 -9.75 1.58
CA SER A 83 -2.85 -8.81 0.97
C SER A 83 -3.63 -8.01 1.99
N ILE A 84 -3.59 -6.69 1.80
CA ILE A 84 -4.41 -5.72 2.52
C ILE A 84 -5.21 -4.95 1.47
N TYR A 85 -6.54 -5.04 1.52
CA TYR A 85 -7.44 -4.36 0.57
C TYR A 85 -8.28 -3.32 1.30
N GLY A 86 -8.22 -2.09 0.81
CA GLY A 86 -9.00 -0.95 1.30
C GLY A 86 -10.04 -0.50 0.28
N LYS A 87 -11.13 0.09 0.78
CA LYS A 87 -12.16 0.77 0.00
C LYS A 87 -12.41 2.15 0.58
N LYS A 88 -12.57 3.14 -0.29
CA LYS A 88 -13.03 4.49 0.05
C LYS A 88 -14.41 4.72 -0.57
#